data_AF-S7SWM2-F1
#
_entry.id   AF-S7SWM2-F1
#
_cell.length_a   1.000
_cell.length_b   1.000
_cell.length_c   1.000
_cell.angle_alpha   90.00
_cell.angle_beta   90.00
_cell.angle_gamma   90.00
#
_symmetry.space_group_name_H-M   'P 1'
#
loop_
_entity.id
_entity.type
_entity.pdbx_description
1 polymer ?
#
loop_
_entity_poly.entity_id
_entity_poly.type
_entity_poly.pdbx_seq_one_letter_code
_entity_poly.pdbx_strand_id
1 'polypeptide(L)'
;MNISIDREALAKSVQDVMKAVSTRTTIPILTGIKLTATASGVTLTGSDSDISIESFIPLEKEGKLLVDVKRPGSIVLQARFFSEIVKKLPQQTVEIETEDNFLTIIRSGHSEFRLNG
;
A
#
# COMPACT_ATOMS: atom_id res chain seq x y z
N MET A 1 11.47 2.27 -3.15
CA MET A 1 10.77 1.00 -2.76
C MET A 1 10.51 0.16 -4.01
N ASN A 2 10.58 -1.18 -3.95
CA ASN A 2 10.17 -2.09 -5.03
C ASN A 2 9.73 -3.44 -4.43
N ILE A 3 8.45 -3.77 -4.57
CA ILE A 3 7.82 -4.98 -4.02
C ILE A 3 6.86 -5.63 -5.01
N SER A 4 6.63 -6.93 -4.84
CA SER A 4 5.51 -7.67 -5.43
C SER A 4 4.65 -8.20 -4.29
N ILE A 5 3.34 -7.99 -4.33
CA ILE A 5 2.42 -8.30 -3.24
C ILE A 5 1.13 -8.96 -3.74
N ASP A 6 0.60 -9.90 -2.97
CA ASP A 6 -0.71 -10.52 -3.19
C ASP A 6 -1.83 -9.48 -3.07
N ARG A 7 -2.68 -9.43 -4.10
CA ARG A 7 -3.76 -8.44 -4.24
C ARG A 7 -4.79 -8.55 -3.14
N GLU A 8 -5.15 -9.76 -2.70
CA GLU A 8 -6.18 -9.95 -1.68
C GLU A 8 -5.66 -9.51 -0.31
N ALA A 9 -4.43 -9.88 0.02
CA ALA A 9 -3.76 -9.41 1.23
C ALA A 9 -3.64 -7.88 1.24
N LEU A 10 -3.19 -7.28 0.14
CA LEU A 10 -3.10 -5.83 -0.01
C LEU A 10 -4.47 -5.15 0.13
N ALA A 11 -5.49 -5.65 -0.58
CA ALA A 11 -6.84 -5.07 -0.55
C ALA A 11 -7.44 -5.11 0.85
N LYS A 12 -7.26 -6.21 1.58
CA LYS A 12 -7.69 -6.34 2.97
C LYS A 12 -6.99 -5.33 3.87
N SER A 13 -5.66 -5.26 3.83
CA SER A 13 -4.91 -4.32 4.65
C SER A 13 -5.25 -2.86 4.33
N VAL A 14 -5.45 -2.52 3.06
CA VAL A 14 -5.91 -1.18 2.65
C VAL A 14 -7.28 -0.88 3.26
N GLN A 15 -8.24 -1.81 3.17
CA GLN A 15 -9.57 -1.62 3.76
C GLN A 15 -9.53 -1.43 5.28
N ASP A 16 -8.63 -2.13 5.97
CA ASP A 16 -8.47 -2.01 7.41
C ASP A 16 -7.92 -0.64 7.81
N VAL A 17 -6.81 -0.20 7.20
CA VAL A 17 -6.19 1.08 7.55
C VAL A 17 -7.01 2.29 7.10
N MET A 18 -7.80 2.15 6.03
CA MET A 18 -8.71 3.20 5.55
C MET A 18 -9.73 3.64 6.62
N LYS A 19 -10.06 2.78 7.59
CA LYS A 19 -10.99 3.10 8.68
C LYS A 19 -10.47 4.20 9.61
N ALA A 20 -9.14 4.40 9.66
CA ALA A 20 -8.50 5.46 10.42
C ALA A 20 -8.15 6.68 9.56
N VAL A 21 -8.46 6.70 8.27
CA VAL A 21 -8.16 7.84 7.40
C VAL A 21 -9.38 8.76 7.29
N SER A 22 -9.25 9.99 7.76
CA SER A 22 -10.30 11.01 7.65
C SER A 22 -10.11 11.92 6.44
N THR A 23 -11.19 12.16 5.69
CA THR A 23 -11.21 13.15 4.60
C THR A 23 -11.37 14.59 5.09
N ARG A 24 -11.58 14.81 6.39
CA ARG A 24 -11.80 16.13 7.00
C ARG A 24 -10.65 16.57 7.91
N THR A 25 -9.47 15.97 7.77
CA THR A 25 -8.28 16.32 8.55
C THR A 25 -7.71 17.68 8.15
N THR A 26 -7.16 18.42 9.13
CA THR A 26 -6.39 19.65 8.91
C THR A 26 -4.93 19.38 8.60
N ILE A 27 -4.46 18.13 8.76
CA ILE A 27 -3.08 17.71 8.52
C ILE A 27 -3.03 16.97 7.16
N PRO A 28 -2.54 17.60 6.07
CA PRO A 28 -2.72 17.07 4.72
C PRO A 28 -2.11 15.68 4.48
N ILE A 29 -0.98 15.36 5.11
CA ILE A 29 -0.33 14.05 4.92
C ILE A 29 -1.17 12.88 5.47
N LEU A 30 -2.09 13.15 6.41
CA LEU A 30 -2.99 12.15 6.98
C LEU A 30 -4.15 11.77 6.06
N THR A 31 -4.29 12.41 4.89
CA THR A 31 -5.19 11.91 3.84
C THR A 31 -4.60 10.71 3.09
N GLY A 32 -3.35 10.36 3.38
CA GLY A 32 -2.63 9.25 2.78
C GLY A 32 -2.61 7.97 3.63
N ILE A 33 -2.20 6.88 3.01
CA ILE A 33 -1.77 5.64 3.67
C ILE A 33 -0.26 5.57 3.54
N LYS A 34 0.44 5.36 4.65
CA LYS A 34 1.87 5.06 4.66
C LYS A 34 2.08 3.58 4.37
N LEU A 35 2.93 3.27 3.41
CA LEU A 35 3.43 1.92 3.13
C LEU A 35 4.90 1.85 3.59
N THR A 36 5.25 0.80 4.31
CA THR A 36 6.63 0.52 4.73
C THR A 36 6.98 -0.92 4.39
N ALA A 37 7.86 -1.11 3.40
CA ALA A 37 8.40 -2.40 3.02
C ALA A 37 9.76 -2.64 3.71
N THR A 38 9.90 -3.79 4.36
CA THR A 38 11.10 -4.21 5.07
C THR A 38 11.43 -5.67 4.72
N ALA A 39 12.53 -6.20 5.27
CA ALA A 39 12.89 -7.60 5.09
C ALA A 39 11.91 -8.60 5.75
N SER A 40 10.98 -8.15 6.60
CA SER A 40 9.98 -9.03 7.24
C SER A 40 8.60 -9.00 6.57
N GLY A 41 8.34 -8.02 5.70
CA GLY A 41 7.03 -7.81 5.10
C GLY A 41 6.72 -6.34 4.87
N VAL A 42 5.43 -6.05 4.71
CA VAL A 42 4.91 -4.71 4.41
C VAL A 42 3.88 -4.29 5.45
N THR A 43 4.08 -3.12 6.03
CA THR A 43 3.11 -2.47 6.93
C THR A 43 2.39 -1.35 6.20
N LEU A 44 1.06 -1.32 6.32
CA LEU A 44 0.23 -0.19 5.94
C LEU A 44 -0.22 0.54 7.20
N THR A 45 -0.18 1.86 7.18
CA THR A 45 -0.62 2.72 8.30
C THR A 45 -1.55 3.81 7.80
N GLY A 46 -2.70 3.97 8.46
CA GLY A 46 -3.64 5.08 8.26
C GLY A 46 -3.95 5.75 9.60
N SER A 47 -4.19 7.07 9.60
CA SER A 47 -4.46 7.83 10.83
C SER A 47 -5.22 9.13 10.56
N ASP A 48 -5.97 9.61 11.55
CA ASP A 48 -6.62 10.92 11.58
C ASP A 48 -6.15 11.80 12.76
N SER A 49 -5.07 11.41 13.45
CA SER A 49 -4.50 11.98 14.69
C SER A 49 -5.13 11.50 15.98
N ASP A 50 -6.39 11.03 15.96
CA ASP A 50 -7.05 10.47 17.15
C ASP A 50 -6.90 8.94 17.18
N ILE A 51 -7.05 8.31 16.01
CA ILE A 51 -6.92 6.88 15.82
C ILE A 51 -5.82 6.61 14.80
N SER A 52 -5.07 5.54 15.03
CA SER A 52 -4.11 4.98 14.07
C SER A 52 -4.35 3.49 13.92
N ILE A 53 -4.37 3.00 12.69
CA ILE A 53 -4.47 1.57 12.40
C ILE A 53 -3.25 1.18 11.58
N GLU A 54 -2.58 0.12 12.04
CA GLU A 54 -1.51 -0.54 11.31
C GLU A 54 -1.94 -1.95 10.92
N SER A 55 -1.71 -2.31 9.65
CA SER A 55 -1.95 -3.65 9.13
C SER A 55 -0.66 -4.20 8.54
N PHE A 56 -0.19 -5.32 9.07
CA PHE A 56 1.05 -5.96 8.66
C PHE A 56 0.78 -7.18 7.78
N ILE A 57 1.45 -7.24 6.63
CA ILE A 57 1.45 -8.36 5.71
C ILE A 57 2.84 -9.01 5.76
N PRO A 58 2.98 -10.23 6.33
CA PRO A 58 4.26 -10.93 6.36
C PRO A 58 4.66 -11.38 4.95
N LEU A 59 5.93 -11.72 4.74
CA LEU A 59 6.40 -12.27 3.46
C LEU A 59 5.62 -13.51 3.02
N GLU A 60 5.32 -14.40 3.97
CA GLU A 60 4.64 -15.66 3.72
C GLU A 60 3.58 -15.92 4.81
N LYS A 61 2.49 -16.57 4.44
CA LYS A 61 1.50 -17.09 5.39
C LYS A 61 0.95 -18.42 4.89
N GLU A 62 0.93 -19.43 5.76
CA GLU A 62 0.36 -20.76 5.45
C GLU A 62 0.94 -21.40 4.17
N GLY A 63 2.25 -21.25 3.93
CA GLY A 63 2.91 -21.81 2.74
C GLY A 63 2.75 -20.97 1.47
N LYS A 64 2.01 -19.86 1.52
CA LYS A 64 1.79 -18.95 0.39
C LYS A 64 2.65 -17.69 0.54
N LEU A 65 3.49 -17.41 -0.45
CA LEU A 65 4.22 -16.16 -0.56
C LEU A 65 3.23 -15.02 -0.81
N LEU A 66 3.15 -14.07 0.12
CA LEU A 66 2.29 -12.89 0.04
C LEU A 66 3.05 -11.65 -0.40
N VAL A 67 4.33 -11.52 -0.04
CA VAL A 67 5.17 -10.38 -0.39
C VAL A 67 6.56 -10.85 -0.78
N ASP A 68 7.04 -10.37 -1.93
CA ASP A 68 8.43 -10.40 -2.34
C ASP A 68 8.99 -8.97 -2.32
N VAL A 69 10.01 -8.72 -1.49
CA VAL A 69 10.61 -7.39 -1.30
C VAL A 69 11.95 -7.33 -2.02
N LYS A 70 11.95 -6.76 -3.22
CA LYS A 70 13.17 -6.54 -4.03
C LYS A 70 14.01 -5.39 -3.50
N ARG A 71 13.35 -4.30 -3.06
CA ARG A 71 14.00 -3.11 -2.50
C ARG A 71 13.15 -2.53 -1.36
N PRO A 72 13.61 -2.62 -0.11
CA PRO A 72 12.96 -1.99 1.04
C PRO A 72 12.74 -0.48 0.84
N GLY A 73 11.87 0.11 1.65
CA GLY A 73 11.62 1.54 1.65
C GLY A 73 10.20 1.86 2.08
N SER A 74 9.83 3.14 2.00
CA SER A 74 8.51 3.61 2.39
C SER A 74 8.03 4.73 1.49
N ILE A 75 6.71 4.88 1.40
CA ILE A 75 6.04 5.96 0.66
C ILE A 75 4.67 6.24 1.30
N VAL A 76 4.13 7.44 1.09
CA VAL A 76 2.74 7.76 1.48
C VAL A 76 1.94 7.97 0.19
N LEU A 77 0.83 7.24 0.03
CA LEU A 77 -0.04 7.39 -1.14
C LEU A 77 -1.40 7.90 -0.74
N GLN A 78 -2.01 8.76 -1.55
CA GLN A 78 -3.35 9.28 -1.31
C GLN A 78 -4.36 8.14 -1.14
N ALA A 79 -4.93 8.02 0.05
CA ALA A 79 -5.59 6.80 0.51
C ALA A 79 -6.80 6.43 -0.36
N ARG A 80 -7.60 7.44 -0.74
CA ARG A 80 -8.78 7.26 -1.59
C ARG A 80 -8.41 6.70 -2.96
N PHE A 81 -7.42 7.28 -3.64
CA PHE A 81 -7.01 6.82 -4.97
C PHE A 81 -6.35 5.44 -4.91
N PHE A 82 -5.48 5.24 -3.93
CA PHE A 82 -4.81 3.96 -3.73
C PHE A 82 -5.82 2.82 -3.49
N SER A 83 -6.81 3.05 -2.62
CA SER A 83 -7.90 2.09 -2.35
C SER A 83 -8.71 1.75 -3.60
N GLU A 84 -9.10 2.76 -4.40
CA GLU A 84 -9.86 2.54 -5.63
C GLU A 84 -9.06 1.81 -6.71
N ILE A 85 -7.75 2.07 -6.81
CA ILE A 85 -6.86 1.36 -7.73
C ILE A 85 -6.77 -0.12 -7.32
N VAL A 86 -6.44 -0.40 -6.06
CA VAL A 86 -6.25 -1.77 -5.55
C VAL A 86 -7.50 -2.64 -5.77
N LYS A 87 -8.70 -2.08 -5.61
CA LYS A 87 -9.97 -2.79 -5.89
C LYS A 87 -10.16 -3.19 -7.36
N LYS A 88 -9.54 -2.46 -8.29
CA LYS A 88 -9.72 -2.63 -9.75
C LYS A 88 -8.60 -3.43 -10.42
N LEU A 89 -7.56 -3.82 -9.69
CA LEU A 89 -6.44 -4.57 -10.25
C LEU A 89 -6.90 -5.98 -10.71
N PRO A 90 -6.53 -6.40 -11.94
CA PRO A 90 -7.08 -7.61 -12.54
C PRO A 90 -6.37 -8.91 -12.14
N GLN A 91 -5.12 -8.86 -11.70
CA GLN A 91 -4.31 -10.06 -11.40
C GLN A 91 -4.09 -10.25 -9.91
N GLN A 92 -3.77 -11.48 -9.50
CA GLN A 92 -3.48 -11.80 -8.11
C GLN A 92 -2.21 -11.12 -7.61
N THR A 93 -1.24 -10.89 -8.49
CA THR A 93 0.02 -10.22 -8.15
C THR A 93 -0.05 -8.72 -8.49
N VAL A 94 0.44 -7.91 -7.56
CA VAL A 94 0.56 -6.45 -7.70
C VAL A 94 2.02 -6.05 -7.51
N GLU A 95 2.59 -5.37 -8.49
CA GLU A 95 3.92 -4.79 -8.36
C GLU A 95 3.80 -3.32 -7.95
N ILE A 96 4.58 -2.89 -6.96
CA ILE A 96 4.63 -1.50 -6.50
C ILE A 96 6.09 -1.06 -6.49
N GLU A 97 6.39 -0.06 -7.33
CA GLU A 97 7.72 0.51 -7.46
C GLU A 97 7.68 2.03 -7.28
N THR A 98 8.56 2.56 -6.44
CA THR A 98 8.73 4.01 -6.24
C THR A 98 10.07 4.43 -6.83
N GLU A 99 10.01 5.40 -7.75
CA GLU A 99 11.15 6.08 -8.37
C GLU A 99 11.70 7.21 -7.47
N ASP A 100 12.84 7.80 -7.86
CA ASP A 100 13.56 8.79 -7.04
C ASP A 100 12.80 10.11 -6.82
N ASN A 101 11.83 10.42 -7.67
CA ASN A 101 10.98 11.61 -7.60
C ASN A 101 9.65 11.37 -6.85
N PHE A 102 9.57 10.29 -6.05
CA PHE A 102 8.36 9.85 -5.34
C PHE A 102 7.18 9.45 -6.24
N LEU A 103 7.40 9.33 -7.56
CA LEU A 103 6.42 8.70 -8.44
C LEU A 103 6.36 7.20 -8.12
N THR A 104 5.16 6.74 -7.76
CA THR A 104 4.89 5.34 -7.49
C THR A 104 4.09 4.72 -8.62
N ILE A 105 4.64 3.68 -9.21
CA ILE A 105 4.05 2.88 -10.28
C ILE A 105 3.45 1.62 -9.66
N ILE A 106 2.17 1.37 -9.94
CA ILE A 106 1.45 0.19 -9.49
C ILE A 106 1.04 -0.61 -10.73
N ARG A 107 1.50 -1.86 -10.85
CA ARG A 107 1.20 -2.74 -11.99
C ARG A 107 0.49 -4.01 -11.58
N SER A 108 -0.41 -4.48 -12.43
CA SER A 108 -1.06 -5.79 -12.29
C SER A 108 -1.53 -6.27 -13.66
N GLY A 109 -0.85 -7.28 -14.22
CA GLY A 109 -1.07 -7.72 -15.61
C GLY A 109 -0.81 -6.58 -16.60
N HIS A 110 -1.81 -6.26 -17.43
CA HIS A 110 -1.73 -5.18 -18.43
C HIS A 110 -2.13 -3.80 -17.89
N SER A 111 -2.47 -3.68 -16.60
CA SER A 111 -2.83 -2.40 -15.97
C SER A 111 -1.61 -1.76 -15.31
N GLU A 112 -1.39 -0.47 -15.59
CA GLU A 112 -0.40 0.37 -14.93
C GLU A 112 -1.07 1.66 -14.43
N PHE A 113 -0.79 2.02 -13.17
CA PHE A 113 -1.21 3.28 -12.56
C PHE A 113 0.01 4.02 -12.04
N ARG A 114 -0.06 5.35 -12.05
CA ARG A 114 1.00 6.24 -11.57
C ARG A 114 0.40 7.20 -10.53
N LEU A 115 0.97 7.20 -9.33
CA LEU A 115 0.56 8.05 -8.22
C LEU A 115 1.76 8.82 -7.70
N ASN A 116 1.57 10.10 -7.41
CA ASN A 116 2.55 10.87 -6.66
C ASN A 116 2.39 10.56 -5.16
N GLY A 117 3.52 10.36 -4.47
CA GLY A 117 3.60 10.17 -3.03
C GLY A 117 4.56 11.11 -2.33
#